data_AF-A0A2J2HB52-F1
#
_entry.id   AF-A0A2J2HB52-F1
#
_cell.length_a   1.000
_cell.length_b   1.000
_cell.length_c   1.000
_cell.angle_alpha   90.00
_cell.angle_beta   90.00
_cell.angle_gamma   90.00
#
_symmetry.space_group_name_H-M   'P 1'
#
loop_
_entity.id
_entity.type
_entity.pdbx_description
1 polymer ?
#
loop_
_entity_poly.entity_id
_entity_poly.type
_entity_poly.pdbx_seq_one_letter_code
_entity_poly.pdbx_strand_id
1 'polypeptide(L)' 'NWRGMLAVLDPEKSCIAKRLGISRPGVYALELVEE' A
#
# COMPACT_ATOMS: atom_id res chain seq x y z
N ASN A 1 15.69 3.46 -3.76
CA ASN A 1 14.82 3.60 -4.97
C ASN A 1 13.47 2.90 -4.71
N TRP A 2 12.36 3.16 -5.42
CA TRP A 2 11.08 2.46 -5.16
C TRP A 2 10.30 2.20 -6.45
N ARG A 3 9.42 1.19 -6.43
CA ARG A 3 8.62 0.80 -7.61
C ARG A 3 7.17 0.45 -7.25
N GLY A 4 6.26 0.82 -8.14
CA GLY A 4 4.82 0.56 -8.02
C GLY A 4 4.15 1.41 -6.95
N MET A 5 2.87 1.73 -7.16
CA MET A 5 2.10 2.63 -6.29
C MET A 5 0.74 2.01 -5.98
N LEU A 6 0.32 2.11 -4.72
CA LEU A 6 -1.01 1.77 -4.25
C LEU A 6 -1.61 2.94 -3.47
N ALA A 7 -2.75 3.45 -3.92
CA ALA A 7 -3.55 4.39 -3.15
C ALA A 7 -4.64 3.63 -2.38
N VAL A 8 -4.60 3.70 -1.05
CA VAL A 8 -5.63 3.13 -0.17
C VAL A 8 -6.51 4.26 0.35
N LEU A 9 -7.79 4.23 -0.03
CA LEU A 9 -8.79 5.23 0.40
C LEU A 9 -9.52 4.80 1.68
N ASP A 10 -9.97 3.54 1.73
CA ASP A 10 -10.67 2.96 2.87
C ASP A 10 -10.05 1.57 3.18
N PRO A 11 -9.15 1.48 4.17
CA PRO A 11 -8.50 0.23 4.55
C PRO A 11 -9.47 -0.84 5.06
N GLU A 12 -10.57 -0.45 5.72
CA GLU A 12 -11.53 -1.38 6.31
C GLU A 12 -12.36 -2.09 5.24
N LYS A 13 -12.60 -1.44 4.10
CA LYS A 13 -13.33 -2.03 2.97
C LYS A 13 -12.44 -2.67 1.91
N SER A 14 -11.18 -2.26 1.79
CA SER A 14 -10.28 -2.74 0.74
C SER A 14 -9.74 -4.15 1.05
N CYS A 15 -10.05 -5.11 0.16
CA CYS A 15 -9.48 -6.45 0.23
C CYS A 15 -7.96 -6.46 0.01
N ILE A 16 -7.45 -5.51 -0.80
CA ILE A 16 -6.01 -5.35 -1.06
C ILE A 16 -5.32 -4.82 0.20
N ALA A 17 -5.88 -3.78 0.84
CA ALA A 17 -5.29 -3.21 2.05
C ALA A 17 -5.20 -4.25 3.18
N LYS A 18 -6.26 -5.05 3.39
CA LYS A 18 -6.28 -6.15 4.36
C LYS A 18 -5.19 -7.19 4.08
N ARG A 19 -5.03 -7.60 2.82
CA ARG A 19 -4.00 -8.58 2.43
C ARG A 19 -2.58 -8.05 2.66
N LEU A 20 -2.37 -6.76 2.52
CA LEU A 20 -1.07 -6.11 2.71
C LEU A 20 -0.86 -5.59 4.14
N GLY A 21 -1.80 -5.81 5.06
CA GLY A 21 -1.72 -5.33 6.44
C GLY A 21 -1.78 -3.81 6.59
N ILE A 22 -2.30 -3.09 5.58
CA ILE A 22 -2.43 -1.63 5.61
C ILE A 22 -3.69 -1.26 6.37
N SER A 23 -3.54 -0.50 7.46
CA SER A 23 -4.63 -0.07 8.34
C SER A 23 -4.95 1.43 8.26
N ARG A 24 -4.16 2.20 7.50
CA ARG A 24 -4.34 3.65 7.36
C ARG A 24 -4.52 4.02 5.89
N PRO A 25 -5.35 5.02 5.59
CA PRO A 25 -5.43 5.55 4.23
C PRO A 25 -4.12 6.26 3.86
N GLY A 26 -3.75 6.21 2.59
CA GLY A 26 -2.51 6.80 2.10
C GLY A 26 -2.04 6.24 0.77
N VAL A 27 -0.95 6.80 0.29
CA VAL A 27 -0.23 6.32 -0.89
C VAL A 27 0.99 5.54 -0.42
N TYR A 28 1.14 4.32 -0.93
CA TYR A 28 2.19 3.39 -0.56
C TYR A 28 2.98 2.99 -1.80
N ALA A 29 4.28 2.81 -1.64
CA ALA A 29 5.10 2.08 -2.61
C ALA A 29 4.87 0.58 -2.43
N LEU A 30 4.83 -0.18 -3.52
CA LEU A 30 4.70 -1.64 -3.45
C LEU A 30 6.04 -2.30 -3.11
N GLU A 31 7.15 -1.71 -3.54
CA GLU A 31 8.48 -2.25 -3.38
C GLU A 31 9.48 -1.13 -3.07
N LEU A 32 10.26 -1.32 -2.00
CA LEU A 32 11.46 -0.53 -1.73
C LEU A 32 12.64 -1.27 -2.33
N VAL A 33 13.41 -0.59 -3.17
CA VAL A 33 14.58 -1.15 -3.84
C VAL A 33 15.81 -0.51 -3.20
N GLU A 34 16.60 -1.31 -2.50
CA GLU A 34 17.95 -0.93 -2.08
C GLU A 34 18.88 -1.01 -3.30
N GLU A 35 19.79 -0.05 -3.41
CA GLU A 35 20.81 -0.01 -4.48
C GLU A 35 21.99 -0.94 -4.18
#